data_AF-A0A0R0B432-F1
#
_entry.id   AF-A0A0R0B432-F1
#
_cell.length_a   1.000
_cell.length_b   1.000
_cell.length_c   1.000
_cell.angle_alpha   90.00
_cell.angle_beta   90.00
_cell.angle_gamma   90.00
#
_symmetry.space_group_name_H-M   'P 1'
#
loop_
_entity.id
_entity.type
_entity.pdbx_description
1 polymer ?
#
loop_
_entity_poly.entity_id
_entity_poly.type
_entity_poly.pdbx_seq_one_letter_code
_entity_poly.pdbx_strand_id
1 'polypeptide(L)'
;MRSIPPLTACTALSACGLLMDSSFDTQQQAINADMVNKEWIPDWVPHEVTDLREVHDLDSNTSARAFTKPPAIPLQLPADCQATTFNDSDPVAFNRYRWPGDATLSASYRVFRCAPASGKSVFVAINRTEDRVLFWRTYAR
;
A
#
# COMPACT_ATOMS: atom_id res chain seq x y z
N MET A 1 -22.19 -12.34 -57.40
CA MET A 1 -22.42 -11.69 -56.10
C MET A 1 -21.33 -12.17 -55.15
N ARG A 2 -20.49 -11.27 -54.61
CA ARG A 2 -19.40 -11.62 -53.68
C ARG A 2 -19.81 -11.16 -52.28
N SER A 3 -19.95 -12.10 -51.36
CA SER A 3 -20.30 -11.84 -49.95
C SER A 3 -19.03 -11.53 -49.16
N ILE A 4 -18.99 -10.37 -48.51
CA ILE A 4 -17.91 -9.94 -47.60
C ILE A 4 -18.28 -10.43 -46.19
N PRO A 5 -17.46 -11.25 -45.51
CA PRO A 5 -17.75 -11.64 -44.14
C PRO A 5 -17.49 -10.46 -43.19
N PRO A 6 -18.32 -10.26 -42.16
CA PRO A 6 -18.08 -9.20 -41.18
C PRO A 6 -16.86 -9.55 -40.33
N LEU A 7 -15.84 -8.69 -40.35
CA LEU A 7 -14.77 -8.73 -39.36
C LEU A 7 -15.33 -8.28 -38.01
N THR A 8 -15.66 -9.23 -37.15
CA THR A 8 -15.96 -8.97 -35.75
C THR A 8 -14.66 -8.55 -35.04
N ALA A 9 -14.50 -7.26 -34.81
CA ALA A 9 -13.42 -6.72 -34.01
C ALA A 9 -13.70 -6.99 -32.52
N CYS A 10 -13.11 -8.03 -31.95
CA CYS A 10 -13.06 -8.22 -30.50
C CYS A 10 -12.11 -7.17 -29.90
N THR A 11 -12.64 -6.04 -29.44
CA THR A 11 -11.92 -5.12 -28.55
C THR A 11 -11.76 -5.78 -27.18
N ALA A 12 -10.60 -6.41 -26.95
CA ALA A 12 -10.19 -6.80 -25.62
C ALA A 12 -9.86 -5.52 -24.82
N LEU A 13 -10.75 -5.13 -23.90
CA LEU A 13 -10.44 -4.12 -22.88
C LEU A 13 -9.43 -4.74 -21.92
N SER A 14 -8.14 -4.57 -22.20
CA SER A 14 -7.11 -4.77 -21.19
C SER A 14 -7.28 -3.69 -20.13
N ALA A 15 -7.90 -4.03 -18.99
CA ALA A 15 -7.91 -3.19 -17.81
C ALA A 15 -6.47 -3.07 -17.27
N CYS A 16 -5.70 -2.12 -17.81
CA CYS A 16 -4.52 -1.65 -17.12
C CYS A 16 -5.02 -0.90 -15.89
N GLY A 17 -4.85 -1.51 -14.72
CA GLY A 17 -5.24 -0.91 -13.45
C GLY A 17 -4.71 0.52 -13.35
N LEU A 18 -5.59 1.48 -13.08
CA LEU A 18 -5.18 2.87 -12.94
C LEU A 18 -4.47 3.07 -11.60
N LEU A 19 -3.15 2.89 -11.61
CA LEU A 19 -2.29 3.12 -10.45
C LEU A 19 -1.96 4.60 -10.30
N MET A 20 -2.14 5.12 -9.09
CA MET A 20 -1.77 6.48 -8.73
C MET A 20 -0.64 6.47 -7.70
N ASP A 21 0.50 7.05 -8.07
CA ASP A 21 1.68 7.21 -7.23
C ASP A 21 1.70 8.64 -6.66
N SER A 22 1.68 8.75 -5.33
CA SER A 22 1.74 10.02 -4.60
C SER A 22 2.94 10.07 -3.66
N SER A 23 3.50 11.25 -3.47
CA SER A 23 4.82 11.43 -2.87
C SER A 23 4.87 12.76 -2.12
N PHE A 24 5.13 12.69 -0.82
CA PHE A 24 5.18 13.84 0.08
C PHE A 24 6.42 13.76 0.97
N ASP A 25 7.05 14.89 1.23
CA ASP A 25 8.22 14.96 2.12
C ASP A 25 7.83 14.97 3.59
N THR A 26 6.58 15.37 3.91
CA THR A 26 6.04 15.44 5.27
C THR A 26 4.58 15.01 5.32
N GLN A 27 4.08 14.64 6.50
CA GLN A 27 2.65 14.38 6.68
C GLN A 27 1.79 15.62 6.34
N GLN A 28 2.27 16.81 6.72
CA GLN A 28 1.53 18.05 6.48
C GLN A 28 1.25 18.30 5.00
N GLN A 29 2.20 18.01 4.11
CA GLN A 29 1.97 18.12 2.67
C GLN A 29 0.88 17.16 2.19
N ALA A 30 0.83 15.95 2.77
CA ALA A 30 -0.17 14.96 2.41
C ALA A 30 -1.58 15.33 2.93
N ILE A 31 -1.65 15.94 4.12
CA ILE A 31 -2.88 16.54 4.67
C ILE A 31 -3.36 17.67 3.76
N ASN A 32 -2.47 18.59 3.37
CA ASN A 32 -2.80 19.71 2.48
C ASN A 32 -3.27 19.24 1.10
N ALA A 33 -2.84 18.06 0.65
CA ALA A 33 -3.29 17.42 -0.58
C ALA A 33 -4.57 16.59 -0.42
N ASP A 34 -5.22 16.66 0.74
CA ASP A 34 -6.48 15.99 1.06
C ASP A 34 -6.39 14.44 1.07
N MET A 35 -5.18 13.90 1.26
CA MET A 35 -4.94 12.45 1.19
C MET A 35 -5.49 11.68 2.41
N VAL A 36 -5.63 12.36 3.55
CA VAL A 36 -6.20 11.77 4.77
C VAL A 36 -7.73 11.69 4.67
N ASN A 37 -8.39 12.75 4.22
CA ASN A 37 -9.85 12.77 4.03
C ASN A 37 -10.31 11.81 2.93
N LYS A 38 -9.46 11.54 1.93
CA LYS A 38 -9.68 10.48 0.93
C LYS A 38 -9.51 9.07 1.49
N GLU A 39 -9.19 8.92 2.78
CA GLU A 39 -8.86 7.67 3.45
C GLU A 39 -7.71 6.91 2.79
N TRP A 40 -6.91 7.64 2.02
CA TRP A 40 -5.66 7.12 1.54
C TRP A 40 -4.79 7.08 2.77
N ILE A 41 -4.19 8.18 3.21
CA ILE A 41 -3.26 8.12 4.35
C ILE A 41 -4.04 7.91 5.65
N PRO A 42 -3.78 6.82 6.40
CA PRO A 42 -4.43 6.61 7.69
C PRO A 42 -4.11 7.74 8.67
N ASP A 43 -5.07 8.06 9.53
CA ASP A 43 -4.95 9.08 10.58
C ASP A 43 -3.94 8.71 11.69
N TRP A 44 -3.70 7.42 11.91
CA TRP A 44 -2.69 6.94 12.87
C TRP A 44 -1.24 7.18 12.42
N VAL A 45 -1.01 7.58 11.17
CA VAL A 45 0.33 7.97 10.72
C VAL A 45 0.80 9.18 11.54
N PRO A 46 1.99 9.16 12.16
CA PRO A 46 2.47 10.29 12.98
C PRO A 46 2.73 11.56 12.16
N HIS A 47 2.72 12.72 12.84
CA HIS A 47 3.00 14.03 12.21
C HIS A 47 4.45 14.18 11.75
N GLU A 48 5.36 13.58 12.50
CA GLU A 48 6.80 13.67 12.30
C GLU A 48 7.31 12.79 11.15
N VAL A 49 6.42 12.11 10.40
CA VAL A 49 6.86 11.27 9.30
C VAL A 49 7.39 12.07 8.14
N THR A 50 8.37 11.48 7.47
CA THR A 50 9.02 12.01 6.27
C THR A 50 9.06 10.95 5.18
N ASP A 51 9.38 11.36 3.94
CA ASP A 51 9.46 10.45 2.79
C ASP A 51 8.19 9.59 2.65
N LEU A 52 7.01 10.20 2.80
CA LEU A 52 5.73 9.50 2.67
C LEU A 52 5.46 9.24 1.19
N ARG A 53 5.36 7.96 0.85
CA ARG A 53 5.05 7.48 -0.49
C ARG A 53 3.80 6.63 -0.41
N GLU A 54 2.90 6.83 -1.36
CA GLU A 54 1.63 6.14 -1.47
C GLU A 54 1.45 5.66 -2.89
N VAL A 55 1.04 4.41 -3.05
CA VAL A 55 0.58 3.87 -4.33
C VAL A 55 -0.79 3.29 -4.12
N HIS A 56 -1.72 3.70 -4.97
CA HIS A 56 -3.13 3.35 -4.87
C HIS A 56 -3.64 2.87 -6.21
N ASP A 57 -4.24 1.69 -6.27
CA ASP A 57 -4.95 1.19 -7.44
C ASP A 57 -6.39 1.70 -7.39
N LEU A 58 -6.80 2.55 -8.33
CA LEU A 58 -8.13 3.15 -8.32
C LEU A 58 -9.24 2.15 -8.72
N ASP A 59 -8.90 1.05 -9.38
CA ASP A 59 -9.86 0.03 -9.79
C ASP A 59 -10.10 -0.98 -8.67
N SER A 60 -9.03 -1.52 -8.08
CA SER A 60 -9.11 -2.52 -7.01
C SER A 60 -9.17 -1.92 -5.61
N ASN A 61 -8.81 -0.65 -5.46
CA ASN A 61 -8.65 0.05 -4.17
C ASN A 61 -7.66 -0.68 -3.24
N THR A 62 -6.70 -1.41 -3.83
CA THR A 62 -5.51 -1.91 -3.13
C THR A 62 -4.49 -0.79 -3.02
N SER A 63 -3.69 -0.81 -1.95
CA SER A 63 -2.73 0.28 -1.70
C SER A 63 -1.52 -0.19 -0.94
N ALA A 64 -0.44 0.55 -1.06
CA ALA A 64 0.79 0.33 -0.33
C ALA A 64 1.52 1.65 -0.12
N ARG A 65 2.05 1.82 1.07
CA ARG A 65 2.68 3.06 1.52
C ARG A 65 3.91 2.74 2.31
N ALA A 66 4.86 3.66 2.20
CA ALA A 66 6.08 3.64 2.97
C ALA A 66 6.34 5.05 3.49
N PHE A 67 6.82 5.15 4.72
CA PHE A 67 7.28 6.41 5.30
C PHE A 67 8.39 6.16 6.31
N THR A 68 9.17 7.21 6.55
CA THR A 68 10.20 7.22 7.58
C THR A 68 9.69 8.00 8.79
N LYS A 69 10.04 7.57 10.01
CA LYS A 69 9.77 8.30 11.24
C LYS A 69 11.04 8.40 12.10
N PRO A 70 11.18 9.39 12.99
CA PRO A 70 12.22 9.35 14.00
C PRO A 70 12.04 8.10 14.89
N PRO A 71 13.11 7.32 15.20
CA PRO A 71 13.00 6.12 16.04
C PRO A 71 12.34 6.38 17.40
N ALA A 72 12.59 7.56 17.98
CA ALA A 72 12.05 7.96 19.28
C ALA A 72 10.52 8.18 19.29
N ILE A 73 9.89 8.33 18.13
CA ILE A 73 8.43 8.49 18.03
C ILE A 73 7.81 7.09 17.99
N PRO A 74 7.02 6.68 19.00
CA PRO A 74 6.39 5.37 19.01
C PRO A 74 5.32 5.29 17.91
N LEU A 75 5.26 4.16 17.20
CA LEU A 75 4.15 3.89 16.30
C LEU A 75 2.99 3.29 17.09
N GLN A 76 1.87 3.99 17.17
CA GLN A 76 0.65 3.48 17.79
C GLN A 76 -0.15 2.70 16.73
N LEU A 77 0.06 1.40 16.67
CA LEU A 77 -0.74 0.53 15.82
C LEU A 77 -2.18 0.42 16.39
N PRO A 78 -3.18 0.26 15.52
CA PRO A 78 -4.52 -0.15 15.93
C PRO A 78 -4.50 -1.38 16.86
N ALA A 79 -5.38 -1.42 17.86
CA ALA A 79 -5.37 -2.45 18.92
C ALA A 79 -5.65 -3.87 18.41
N ASP A 80 -6.25 -3.96 17.22
CA ASP A 80 -6.57 -5.17 16.47
C ASP A 80 -5.38 -5.70 15.64
N CYS A 81 -4.25 -5.00 15.61
CA CYS A 81 -3.05 -5.47 14.92
C CYS A 81 -2.31 -6.55 15.73
N GLN A 82 -2.15 -7.73 15.14
CA GLN A 82 -1.46 -8.88 15.72
C GLN A 82 -0.16 -9.18 14.96
N ALA A 83 0.88 -9.59 15.67
CA ALA A 83 2.15 -9.98 15.05
C ALA A 83 1.96 -11.17 14.11
N THR A 84 2.62 -11.13 12.96
CA THR A 84 2.64 -12.18 11.94
C THR A 84 3.99 -12.21 11.24
N THR A 85 4.16 -13.08 10.24
CA THR A 85 5.36 -13.10 9.39
C THR A 85 5.05 -12.52 8.01
N PHE A 86 6.08 -12.08 7.30
CA PHE A 86 5.91 -11.67 5.90
C PHE A 86 5.39 -12.84 5.03
N ASN A 87 5.82 -14.07 5.30
CA ASN A 87 5.39 -15.24 4.54
C ASN A 87 3.92 -15.61 4.78
N ASP A 88 3.35 -15.19 5.91
CA ASP A 88 1.93 -15.35 6.25
C ASP A 88 1.11 -14.09 5.91
N SER A 89 1.70 -13.14 5.19
CA SER A 89 1.03 -11.94 4.69
C SER A 89 0.66 -12.08 3.22
N ASP A 90 -0.43 -11.44 2.82
CA ASP A 90 -0.77 -11.33 1.41
C ASP A 90 0.18 -10.29 0.78
N PRO A 91 0.80 -10.57 -0.38
CA PRO A 91 1.80 -9.66 -0.94
C PRO A 91 1.15 -8.37 -1.44
N VAL A 92 1.98 -7.33 -1.53
CA VAL A 92 1.59 -6.09 -2.18
C VAL A 92 1.17 -6.36 -3.63
N ALA A 93 0.08 -5.72 -4.07
CA ALA A 93 -0.52 -6.00 -5.38
C ALA A 93 0.30 -5.50 -6.58
N PHE A 94 1.36 -4.71 -6.34
CA PHE A 94 2.13 -4.06 -7.39
C PHE A 94 3.63 -4.02 -7.08
N ASN A 95 4.45 -4.01 -8.14
CA ASN A 95 5.90 -3.90 -8.05
C ASN A 95 6.35 -2.43 -8.13
N ARG A 96 7.09 -1.96 -7.13
CA ARG A 96 7.67 -0.61 -7.06
C ARG A 96 9.08 -0.68 -6.49
N TYR A 97 10.02 -0.02 -7.14
CA TYR A 97 11.45 -0.04 -6.76
C TYR A 97 11.75 0.43 -5.33
N ARG A 98 10.85 1.23 -4.73
CA ARG A 98 11.00 1.74 -3.35
C ARG A 98 10.39 0.80 -2.29
N TRP A 99 9.68 -0.25 -2.71
CA TRP A 99 9.22 -1.29 -1.82
C TRP A 99 10.37 -2.28 -1.58
N PRO A 100 10.68 -2.65 -0.32
CA PRO A 100 11.72 -3.64 -0.07
C PRO A 100 11.35 -4.98 -0.72
N GLY A 101 12.35 -5.69 -1.24
CA GLY A 101 12.12 -7.05 -1.75
C GLY A 101 11.78 -8.02 -0.63
N ASP A 102 11.14 -9.14 -1.00
CA ASP A 102 10.65 -10.18 -0.09
C ASP A 102 11.70 -10.67 0.92
N ALA A 103 12.93 -10.89 0.47
CA ALA A 103 14.04 -11.28 1.34
C ALA A 103 14.36 -10.22 2.41
N THR A 104 14.32 -8.94 2.04
CA THR A 104 14.53 -7.82 2.97
C THR A 104 13.36 -7.70 3.95
N LEU A 105 12.11 -7.85 3.47
CA LEU A 105 10.92 -7.83 4.32
C LEU A 105 10.98 -8.94 5.38
N SER A 106 11.23 -10.18 4.94
CA SER A 106 11.33 -11.34 5.83
C SER A 106 12.46 -11.21 6.86
N ALA A 107 13.62 -10.68 6.46
CA ALA A 107 14.77 -10.58 7.35
C ALA A 107 14.72 -9.37 8.29
N SER A 108 14.26 -8.21 7.82
CA SER A 108 14.52 -6.92 8.46
C SER A 108 13.28 -6.23 9.01
N TYR A 109 12.08 -6.79 8.84
CA TYR A 109 10.84 -6.20 9.30
C TYR A 109 10.09 -7.11 10.27
N ARG A 110 9.44 -6.49 11.25
CA ARG A 110 8.36 -7.11 12.04
C ARG A 110 7.06 -6.79 11.33
N VAL A 111 6.23 -7.81 11.07
CA VAL A 111 4.98 -7.66 10.34
C VAL A 111 3.80 -7.85 11.30
N PHE A 112 2.75 -7.08 11.06
CA PHE A 112 1.51 -7.12 11.81
C PHE A 112 0.34 -7.23 10.83
N ARG A 113 -0.63 -8.08 11.14
CA ARG A 113 -1.92 -8.19 10.46
C ARG A 113 -2.96 -7.48 11.32
N CYS A 114 -3.66 -6.52 10.75
CA CYS A 114 -4.73 -5.77 11.42
C CYS A 114 -6.10 -6.25 10.93
N ALA A 115 -7.19 -5.74 11.51
CA ALA A 115 -8.53 -6.04 11.08
C ALA A 115 -8.70 -5.68 9.59
N PRO A 116 -9.42 -6.52 8.84
CA PRO A 116 -9.65 -6.26 7.43
C PRO A 116 -10.47 -4.98 7.25
N ALA A 117 -10.18 -4.24 6.18
CA ALA A 117 -10.90 -3.02 5.83
C ALA A 117 -11.49 -3.15 4.42
N SER A 118 -12.80 -2.95 4.29
CA SER A 118 -13.51 -3.00 3.00
C SER A 118 -13.22 -4.27 2.19
N GLY A 119 -13.21 -5.43 2.85
CA GLY A 119 -12.96 -6.74 2.24
C GLY A 119 -11.49 -7.04 1.92
N LYS A 120 -10.53 -6.22 2.38
CA LYS A 120 -9.10 -6.39 2.14
C LYS A 120 -8.36 -6.78 3.42
N SER A 121 -7.34 -7.62 3.29
CA SER A 121 -6.32 -7.80 4.32
C SER A 121 -5.54 -6.50 4.52
N VAL A 122 -5.21 -6.18 5.76
CA VAL A 122 -4.47 -4.98 6.14
C VAL A 122 -3.22 -5.39 6.90
N PHE A 123 -2.08 -4.84 6.51
CA PHE A 123 -0.81 -5.14 7.15
C PHE A 123 0.01 -3.89 7.40
N VAL A 124 0.81 -3.95 8.46
CA VAL A 124 1.85 -2.98 8.79
C VAL A 124 3.17 -3.74 8.94
N ALA A 125 4.26 -3.19 8.43
CA ALA A 125 5.59 -3.71 8.70
C ALA A 125 6.50 -2.59 9.20
N ILE A 126 7.26 -2.87 10.27
CA ILE A 126 8.18 -1.91 10.88
C ILE A 126 9.57 -2.53 10.82
N ASN A 127 10.55 -1.81 10.29
CA ASN A 127 11.91 -2.33 10.26
C ASN A 127 12.49 -2.45 11.68
N ARG A 128 13.59 -3.20 11.81
CA ARG A 128 14.23 -3.44 13.11
C ARG A 128 14.85 -2.20 13.76
N THR A 129 15.20 -1.18 12.98
CA THR A 129 15.68 0.13 13.49
C THR A 129 14.55 1.09 13.84
N GLU A 130 13.30 0.67 13.61
CA GLU A 130 12.07 1.40 13.91
C GLU A 130 11.93 2.78 13.24
N ASP A 131 12.72 3.06 12.21
CA ASP A 131 12.64 4.31 11.45
C ASP A 131 11.86 4.17 10.14
N ARG A 132 11.65 2.95 9.62
CA ARG A 132 10.89 2.71 8.39
C ARG A 132 9.62 1.92 8.66
N VAL A 133 8.50 2.43 8.18
CA VAL A 133 7.18 1.81 8.28
C VAL A 133 6.62 1.59 6.89
N LEU A 134 6.03 0.42 6.70
CA LEU A 134 5.27 0.02 5.52
C LEU A 134 3.83 -0.27 5.93
N PHE A 135 2.88 0.04 5.07
CA PHE A 135 1.48 -0.29 5.26
C PHE A 135 0.88 -0.70 3.92
N TRP A 136 0.09 -1.77 3.88
CA TRP A 136 -0.60 -2.13 2.66
C TRP A 136 -1.97 -2.75 2.91
N ARG A 137 -2.87 -2.52 1.95
CA ARG A 137 -4.22 -3.09 1.87
C ARG A 137 -4.29 -3.90 0.58
N THR A 138 -4.59 -5.18 0.68
CA THR A 138 -4.60 -6.10 -0.47
C THR A 138 -5.67 -7.17 -0.31
N TYR A 139 -6.00 -7.89 -1.36
CA TYR A 139 -6.89 -9.04 -1.27
C TYR A 139 -6.12 -10.29 -0.87
N ALA A 140 -6.78 -11.18 -0.13
CA ALA A 140 -6.26 -12.50 0.15
C ALA A 140 -5.96 -13.23 -1.17
N ARG A 141 -4.83 -13.92 -1.23
CA ARG A 141 -4.54 -14.84 -2.33
C ARG A 141 -5.27 -16.17 -2.20
#